data_AF-A0A7C5TPN8-F1
#
_entry.id   AF-A0A7C5TPN8-F1
#
_cell.length_a   1.000
_cell.length_b   1.000
_cell.length_c   1.000
_cell.angle_alpha   90.00
_cell.angle_beta   90.00
_cell.angle_gamma   90.00
#
_symmetry.space_group_name_H-M   'P 1'
#
loop_
_entity.id
_entity.type
_entity.pdbx_description
1 polymer ?
#
loop_
_entity_poly.entity_id
_entity_poly.type
_entity_poly.pdbx_seq_one_letter_code
_entity_poly.pdbx_strand_id
1 'polypeptide(L)'
;MRNGILSAIAGALAMVAGAAQAAGISPASYSATIGVGETVEVVKTVQTDPTLDLVDFYFLADNTGSMGPVIGNVKTVSSSLLTELQATYANAAFGVGRYLGDPSEGVGYGGAYDVLQTITTDTAAVSAAIGSWSAGGGGDTPEANLYALHQAATEGADTAGPGTGSGEATGWRAGAQKVILWFGDVPG
;
A
#
# COMPACT_ATOMS: atom_id res chain seq x y z
N MET A 1 5.65 -66.04 -1.97
CA MET A 1 4.42 -65.41 -2.49
C MET A 1 3.89 -64.43 -1.45
N ARG A 2 4.01 -63.12 -1.69
CA ARG A 2 3.13 -62.08 -1.15
C ARG A 2 3.35 -60.84 -2.02
N ASN A 3 2.47 -60.71 -3.03
CA ASN A 3 2.43 -59.60 -3.97
C ASN A 3 1.91 -58.37 -3.24
N GLY A 4 2.74 -57.35 -3.07
CA GLY A 4 2.31 -56.02 -2.61
C GLY A 4 1.91 -55.17 -3.82
N ILE A 5 0.63 -54.84 -3.91
CA ILE A 5 0.07 -54.01 -4.99
C ILE A 5 0.50 -52.56 -4.74
N LEU A 6 1.35 -52.03 -5.62
CA LEU A 6 1.63 -50.60 -5.74
C LEU A 6 0.40 -49.93 -6.37
N SER A 7 -0.39 -49.22 -5.57
CA SER A 7 -1.52 -48.43 -6.06
C SER A 7 -1.04 -47.01 -6.34
N ALA A 8 -0.59 -46.76 -7.58
CA ALA A 8 -0.29 -45.42 -8.06
C ALA A 8 -1.60 -44.70 -8.38
N ILE A 9 -2.00 -43.73 -7.56
CA ILE A 9 -3.09 -42.82 -7.90
C ILE A 9 -2.52 -41.76 -8.84
N ALA A 10 -2.72 -41.94 -10.13
CA ALA A 10 -2.43 -40.94 -11.15
C ALA A 10 -3.50 -39.84 -11.08
N GLY A 11 -3.15 -38.70 -10.48
CA GLY A 11 -3.95 -37.47 -10.57
C GLY A 11 -3.86 -36.92 -11.99
N ALA A 12 -5.00 -36.84 -12.69
CA ALA A 12 -5.06 -36.34 -14.06
C ALA A 12 -4.61 -34.86 -14.13
N LEU A 13 -3.55 -34.60 -14.89
CA LEU A 13 -3.10 -33.25 -15.23
C LEU A 13 -3.95 -32.73 -16.40
N ALA A 14 -5.05 -32.05 -16.08
CA ALA A 14 -5.81 -31.30 -17.08
C ALA A 14 -5.04 -30.03 -17.45
N MET A 15 -4.31 -30.08 -18.57
CA MET A 15 -3.68 -28.92 -19.19
C MET A 15 -4.77 -28.05 -19.82
N VAL A 16 -5.34 -27.12 -19.06
CA VAL A 16 -6.27 -26.12 -19.58
C VAL A 16 -5.45 -25.00 -20.23
N ALA A 17 -5.70 -24.75 -21.51
CA ALA A 17 -5.12 -23.65 -22.26
C ALA A 17 -5.42 -22.30 -21.57
N GLY A 18 -4.39 -21.47 -21.42
CA GLY A 18 -4.41 -20.27 -20.58
C GLY A 18 -5.43 -19.22 -21.01
N ALA A 19 -6.47 -19.05 -20.20
CA ALA A 19 -7.11 -17.75 -20.02
C ALA A 19 -6.19 -16.86 -19.19
N ALA A 20 -6.27 -15.53 -19.34
CA ALA A 20 -5.63 -14.61 -18.43
C ALA A 20 -6.13 -14.88 -17.00
N GLN A 21 -5.27 -15.40 -16.13
CA GLN A 21 -5.60 -15.69 -14.75
C GLN A 21 -5.24 -14.46 -13.91
N ALA A 22 -6.17 -13.97 -13.10
CA ALA A 22 -5.87 -12.97 -12.07
C ALA A 22 -4.73 -13.45 -11.17
N ALA A 23 -3.96 -12.52 -10.59
CA ALA A 23 -2.93 -12.86 -9.61
C ALA A 23 -3.50 -13.77 -8.51
N GLY A 24 -2.76 -14.80 -8.10
CA GLY A 24 -3.28 -15.80 -7.18
C GLY A 24 -2.28 -16.87 -6.77
N ILE A 25 -2.71 -17.73 -5.86
CA ILE A 25 -1.94 -18.89 -5.41
C ILE A 25 -2.75 -20.17 -5.61
N SER A 26 -2.14 -21.19 -6.20
CA SER A 26 -2.79 -22.47 -6.51
C SER A 26 -1.96 -23.65 -5.98
N PRO A 27 -2.54 -24.61 -5.24
CA PRO A 27 -3.90 -24.57 -4.74
C PRO A 27 -4.06 -23.56 -3.60
N ALA A 28 -5.19 -22.84 -3.59
CA ALA A 28 -5.51 -21.87 -2.54
C ALA A 28 -5.71 -22.54 -1.17
N SER A 29 -6.21 -23.79 -1.17
CA SER A 29 -6.35 -24.64 0.02
C SER A 29 -5.85 -26.06 -0.27
N TYR A 30 -5.40 -26.76 0.77
CA TYR A 30 -4.97 -28.15 0.68
C TYR A 30 -5.38 -28.87 1.96
N SER A 31 -5.88 -30.10 1.83
CA SER A 31 -6.22 -30.96 2.96
C SER A 31 -5.92 -32.41 2.62
N ALA A 32 -5.30 -33.13 3.56
CA ALA A 32 -5.01 -34.56 3.45
C ALA A 32 -4.99 -35.20 4.84
N THR A 33 -5.25 -36.51 4.90
CA THR A 33 -5.00 -37.34 6.09
C THR A 33 -3.67 -38.07 5.88
N ILE A 34 -2.75 -37.97 6.83
CA ILE A 34 -1.38 -38.49 6.69
C ILE A 34 -1.12 -39.54 7.78
N GLY A 35 -0.53 -40.68 7.41
CA GLY A 35 -0.18 -41.75 8.35
C GLY A 35 1.04 -41.46 9.20
N VAL A 36 1.25 -42.25 10.27
CA VAL A 36 2.43 -42.12 11.13
C VAL A 36 3.69 -42.49 10.35
N GLY A 37 4.62 -41.54 10.23
CA GLY A 37 5.88 -41.71 9.51
C GLY A 37 5.81 -41.35 8.02
N GLU A 38 4.66 -40.90 7.51
CA GLU A 38 4.54 -40.43 6.13
C GLU A 38 4.81 -38.92 6.02
N THR A 39 5.25 -38.51 4.83
CA THR A 39 5.45 -37.11 4.44
C THR A 39 4.56 -36.82 3.24
N VAL A 40 3.99 -35.61 3.20
CA VAL A 40 3.31 -35.09 2.02
C VAL A 40 4.00 -33.81 1.56
N GLU A 41 4.20 -33.69 0.25
CA GLU A 41 4.73 -32.49 -0.38
C GLU A 41 3.60 -31.75 -1.09
N VAL A 42 3.47 -30.45 -0.81
CA VAL A 42 2.45 -29.60 -1.43
C VAL A 42 3.15 -28.54 -2.26
N VAL A 43 3.06 -28.68 -3.58
CA VAL A 43 3.53 -27.65 -4.51
C VAL A 43 2.45 -26.58 -4.62
N LYS A 44 2.81 -25.35 -4.26
CA LYS A 44 1.98 -24.16 -4.51
C LYS A 44 2.63 -23.28 -5.57
N THR A 45 1.85 -22.93 -6.57
CA THR A 45 2.21 -22.00 -7.64
C THR A 45 1.65 -20.62 -7.33
N VAL A 46 2.49 -19.59 -7.43
CA VAL A 46 2.07 -18.19 -7.40
C VAL A 46 1.98 -17.70 -8.84
N GLN A 47 0.82 -17.18 -9.23
CA GLN A 47 0.64 -16.44 -10.47
C GLN A 47 0.60 -14.95 -10.14
N THR A 48 1.41 -14.17 -10.84
CA THR A 48 1.34 -12.70 -10.81
C THR A 48 0.57 -12.23 -12.04
N ASP A 49 -0.26 -11.20 -11.88
CA ASP A 49 -0.86 -10.50 -13.00
C ASP A 49 0.21 -9.57 -13.62
N PRO A 50 0.64 -9.80 -14.88
CA PRO A 50 1.66 -8.98 -15.50
C PRO A 50 1.14 -7.62 -15.96
N THR A 51 -0.18 -7.37 -16.01
CA THR A 51 -0.73 -6.11 -16.57
C THR A 51 -1.02 -5.05 -15.52
N LEU A 52 -1.11 -5.43 -14.23
CA LEU A 52 -1.22 -4.54 -13.06
C LEU A 52 -1.91 -3.19 -13.33
N ASP A 53 -3.17 -3.24 -13.80
CA ASP A 53 -3.86 -2.04 -14.30
C ASP A 53 -4.54 -1.21 -13.20
N LEU A 54 -4.89 -1.84 -12.06
CA LEU A 54 -5.57 -1.20 -10.93
C LEU A 54 -4.55 -0.79 -9.85
N VAL A 55 -4.18 0.49 -9.83
CA VAL A 55 -3.16 1.02 -8.93
C VAL A 55 -3.64 2.28 -8.23
N ASP A 56 -3.37 2.36 -6.94
CA ASP A 56 -3.60 3.54 -6.12
C ASP A 56 -2.25 4.13 -5.69
N PHE A 57 -2.06 5.41 -5.98
CA PHE A 57 -0.87 6.17 -5.59
C PHE A 57 -1.24 7.19 -4.52
N TYR A 58 -0.62 7.09 -3.35
CA TYR A 58 -0.83 8.03 -2.26
C TYR A 58 0.40 8.89 -2.05
N PHE A 59 0.25 10.19 -2.28
CA PHE A 59 1.29 11.18 -2.08
C PHE A 59 1.30 11.59 -0.61
N LEU A 60 2.40 11.32 0.10
CA LEU A 60 2.55 11.62 1.51
C LEU A 60 3.78 12.49 1.73
N ALA A 61 3.58 13.72 2.22
CA ALA A 61 4.68 14.65 2.45
C ALA A 61 4.77 15.09 3.91
N ASP A 62 5.99 15.15 4.40
CA ASP A 62 6.36 15.96 5.55
C ASP A 62 6.14 17.45 5.21
N ASN A 63 5.40 18.14 6.08
CA ASN A 63 5.10 19.56 5.98
C ASN A 63 5.81 20.40 7.05
N THR A 64 6.88 19.93 7.66
CA THR A 64 7.70 20.75 8.57
C THR A 64 8.59 21.73 7.82
N GLY A 65 9.19 22.66 8.58
CA GLY A 65 9.87 23.83 8.03
C GLY A 65 11.01 23.51 7.04
N SER A 66 11.73 22.40 7.24
CA SER A 66 12.86 21.98 6.39
C SER A 66 12.42 21.58 4.97
N MET A 67 11.18 21.11 4.82
CA MET A 67 10.65 20.53 3.60
C MET A 67 10.27 21.56 2.52
N GLY A 68 10.37 22.87 2.79
CA GLY A 68 9.96 23.93 1.88
C GLY A 68 10.45 23.77 0.43
N PRO A 69 11.76 23.55 0.18
CA PRO A 69 12.28 23.32 -1.17
C PRO A 69 11.73 22.05 -1.82
N VAL A 70 11.56 20.96 -1.07
CA VAL A 70 11.07 19.68 -1.58
C VAL A 70 9.60 19.79 -1.97
N ILE A 71 8.76 20.36 -1.09
CA ILE A 71 7.34 20.61 -1.37
C ILE A 71 7.19 21.50 -2.61
N GLY A 72 7.98 22.57 -2.71
CA GLY A 72 7.96 23.46 -3.88
C GLY A 72 8.26 22.73 -5.19
N ASN A 73 9.22 21.80 -5.17
CA ASN A 73 9.55 20.97 -6.33
C ASN A 73 8.39 20.01 -6.67
N VAL A 74 7.85 19.27 -5.69
CA VAL A 74 6.76 18.32 -5.94
C VAL A 74 5.53 19.02 -6.50
N LYS A 75 5.14 20.18 -5.96
CA LYS A 75 4.06 21.01 -6.51
C LYS A 75 4.28 21.42 -7.96
N THR A 76 5.53 21.67 -8.35
CA THR A 76 5.88 22.08 -9.71
C THR A 76 5.72 20.93 -10.70
N VAL A 77 6.04 19.69 -10.30
CA VAL A 77 6.05 18.53 -11.19
C VAL A 77 4.82 17.63 -11.08
N SER A 78 3.94 17.86 -10.09
CA SER A 78 2.82 16.96 -9.77
C SER A 78 1.88 16.73 -10.95
N SER A 79 1.51 17.78 -11.68
CA SER A 79 0.59 17.66 -12.82
C SER A 79 1.14 16.75 -13.93
N SER A 80 2.44 16.85 -14.23
CA SER A 80 3.11 15.99 -15.21
C SER A 80 3.16 14.54 -14.72
N LEU A 81 3.52 14.33 -13.45
CA LEU A 81 3.59 13.00 -12.85
C LEU A 81 2.24 12.29 -12.85
N LEU A 82 1.16 12.99 -12.46
CA LEU A 82 -0.20 12.43 -12.50
C LEU A 82 -0.60 12.02 -13.93
N THR A 83 -0.25 12.85 -14.92
CA THR A 83 -0.53 12.57 -16.34
C THR A 83 0.24 11.34 -16.83
N GLU A 84 1.53 11.24 -16.52
CA GLU A 84 2.37 10.09 -16.90
C GLU A 84 1.90 8.78 -16.26
N LEU A 85 1.52 8.83 -14.98
CA LEU A 85 0.99 7.67 -14.27
C LEU A 85 -0.37 7.22 -14.84
N GLN A 86 -1.26 8.15 -15.20
CA GLN A 86 -2.53 7.79 -15.87
C GLN A 86 -2.32 7.21 -17.28
N ALA A 87 -1.28 7.66 -18.00
CA ALA A 87 -0.94 7.10 -19.30
C ALA A 87 -0.33 5.69 -19.18
N THR A 88 0.35 5.40 -18.07
CA THR A 88 1.01 4.11 -17.81
C THR A 88 0.06 3.07 -17.24
N TYR A 89 -0.80 3.46 -16.30
CA TYR A 89 -1.72 2.57 -15.60
C TYR A 89 -3.16 2.96 -15.90
N ALA A 90 -3.86 2.12 -16.67
CA ALA A 90 -5.20 2.43 -17.19
C ALA A 90 -6.23 2.72 -16.09
N ASN A 91 -6.03 2.19 -14.89
CA ASN A 91 -6.91 2.41 -13.75
C ASN A 91 -6.12 2.95 -12.54
N ALA A 92 -5.32 4.00 -12.77
CA ALA A 92 -4.69 4.78 -11.71
C ALA A 92 -5.68 5.68 -10.96
N ALA A 93 -5.61 5.68 -9.63
CA ALA A 93 -6.22 6.69 -8.77
C ALA A 93 -5.19 7.24 -7.78
N PHE A 94 -5.48 8.42 -7.24
CA PHE A 94 -4.51 9.18 -6.47
C PHE A 94 -5.13 9.79 -5.22
N GLY A 95 -4.34 9.87 -4.16
CA GLY A 95 -4.72 10.55 -2.91
C GLY A 95 -3.54 11.31 -2.35
N VAL A 96 -3.82 12.17 -1.38
CA VAL A 96 -2.84 13.10 -0.83
C VAL A 96 -2.99 13.15 0.69
N GLY A 97 -1.89 13.02 1.39
CA GLY A 97 -1.79 13.24 2.82
C GLY A 97 -0.60 14.12 3.18
N ARG A 98 -0.55 14.53 4.44
CA ARG A 98 0.61 15.19 5.02
C ARG A 98 0.86 14.70 6.43
N TYR A 99 2.07 14.93 6.93
CA TYR A 99 2.39 14.81 8.35
C TYR A 99 3.28 15.96 8.81
N LEU A 100 3.39 16.10 10.13
CA LEU A 100 4.19 17.12 10.83
C LEU A 100 5.02 16.42 11.93
N GLY A 101 5.47 17.20 12.93
CA GLY A 101 6.24 16.72 14.10
C GLY A 101 5.62 15.56 14.86
N ASP A 102 6.47 14.77 15.53
CA ASP A 102 6.07 13.54 16.22
C ASP A 102 5.04 13.81 17.34
N PRO A 103 3.85 13.16 17.32
CA PRO A 103 2.88 13.22 18.41
C PRO A 103 3.44 12.90 19.80
N SER A 104 4.48 12.07 19.88
CA SER A 104 5.10 11.59 21.12
C SER A 104 5.79 12.71 21.91
N GLU A 105 6.06 13.85 21.28
CA GLU A 105 6.72 15.03 21.87
C GLU A 105 5.74 16.01 22.55
N GLY A 106 4.46 15.60 22.70
CA GLY A 106 3.47 16.34 23.48
C GLY A 106 2.64 17.34 22.69
N VAL A 107 2.85 17.43 21.36
CA VAL A 107 1.95 18.15 20.43
C VAL A 107 0.59 17.46 20.26
N GLY A 108 0.53 16.16 20.58
CA GLY A 108 -0.68 15.33 20.48
C GLY A 108 -0.90 14.78 19.08
N TYR A 109 -1.72 13.72 18.99
CA TYR A 109 -2.01 13.04 17.71
C TYR A 109 -2.90 13.86 16.77
N GLY A 110 -3.59 14.88 17.28
CA GLY A 110 -4.43 15.76 16.48
C GLY A 110 -3.59 16.65 15.58
N GLY A 111 -3.68 16.45 14.27
CA GLY A 111 -2.96 17.24 13.26
C GLY A 111 -1.53 16.78 12.97
N ALA A 112 -1.07 15.66 13.55
CA ALA A 112 0.21 15.04 13.21
C ALA A 112 0.18 14.36 11.83
N TYR A 113 -1.02 13.94 11.38
CA TYR A 113 -1.28 13.39 10.07
C TYR A 113 -2.67 13.85 9.62
N ASP A 114 -2.79 14.24 8.35
CA ASP A 114 -4.08 14.57 7.73
C ASP A 114 -4.16 13.95 6.31
N VAL A 115 -5.33 13.43 5.96
CA VAL A 115 -5.77 13.10 4.60
C VAL A 115 -6.34 14.37 3.97
N LEU A 116 -5.63 14.91 2.99
CA LEU A 116 -6.05 16.11 2.26
C LEU A 116 -6.96 15.79 1.08
N GLN A 117 -6.78 14.62 0.49
CA GLN A 117 -7.61 14.08 -0.58
C GLN A 117 -7.60 12.56 -0.49
N THR A 118 -8.78 11.97 -0.31
CA THR A 118 -8.96 10.52 -0.41
C THR A 118 -8.69 10.05 -1.84
N ILE A 119 -8.34 8.77 -2.01
CA ILE A 119 -8.08 8.18 -3.32
C ILE A 119 -9.23 8.49 -4.29
N THR A 120 -8.91 9.13 -5.41
CA THR A 120 -9.85 9.54 -6.45
C THR A 120 -9.19 9.50 -7.83
N THR A 121 -10.00 9.41 -8.88
CA THR A 121 -9.55 9.57 -10.27
C THR A 121 -9.56 11.04 -10.72
N ASP A 122 -10.05 11.97 -9.88
CA ASP A 122 -10.04 13.40 -10.14
C ASP A 122 -8.66 14.01 -9.90
N THR A 123 -7.85 14.11 -10.96
CA THR A 123 -6.50 14.65 -10.89
C THR A 123 -6.45 16.15 -10.60
N ALA A 124 -7.54 16.89 -10.83
CA ALA A 124 -7.61 18.31 -10.49
C ALA A 124 -7.75 18.47 -8.97
N ALA A 125 -8.60 17.67 -8.33
CA ALA A 125 -8.71 17.63 -6.87
C ALA A 125 -7.39 17.20 -6.21
N VAL A 126 -6.71 16.20 -6.77
CA VAL A 126 -5.40 15.72 -6.30
C VAL A 126 -4.33 16.80 -6.46
N SER A 127 -4.26 17.47 -7.62
CA SER A 127 -3.32 18.56 -7.85
C SER A 127 -3.56 19.75 -6.90
N ALA A 128 -4.83 20.06 -6.62
CA ALA A 128 -5.19 21.10 -5.65
C ALA A 128 -4.76 20.72 -4.22
N ALA A 129 -4.91 19.45 -3.84
CA ALA A 129 -4.48 18.95 -2.54
C ALA A 129 -2.95 18.92 -2.38
N ILE A 130 -2.19 18.51 -3.42
CA ILE A 130 -0.72 18.66 -3.41
C ILE A 130 -0.36 20.16 -3.33
N GLY A 131 -1.09 21.00 -4.06
CA GLY A 131 -0.94 22.45 -4.05
C GLY A 131 -1.19 23.09 -2.68
N SER A 132 -1.92 22.45 -1.77
CA SER A 132 -2.22 22.95 -0.43
C SER A 132 -1.14 22.61 0.61
N TRP A 133 -0.19 21.72 0.31
CA TRP A 133 0.94 21.46 1.18
C TRP A 133 1.71 22.73 1.53
N SER A 134 2.15 22.86 2.78
CA SER A 134 2.90 24.04 3.19
C SER A 134 3.87 23.62 4.28
N ALA A 135 5.14 23.94 4.07
CA ALA A 135 6.17 23.81 5.09
C ALA A 135 5.91 24.82 6.21
N GLY A 136 5.88 24.35 7.45
CA GLY A 136 5.75 25.20 8.62
C GLY A 136 5.80 24.40 9.92
N GLY A 137 6.01 25.10 11.03
CA GLY A 137 6.22 24.44 12.32
C GLY A 137 7.56 23.72 12.42
N GLY A 138 7.65 22.80 13.38
CA GLY A 138 8.90 22.20 13.84
C GLY A 138 9.52 22.93 15.04
N GLY A 139 10.40 22.24 15.76
CA GLY A 139 11.07 22.75 16.96
C GLY A 139 12.14 21.80 17.50
N ASP A 140 11.99 20.52 17.21
CA ASP A 140 12.83 19.36 17.47
C ASP A 140 13.10 18.59 16.16
N THR A 141 13.76 17.43 16.26
CA THR A 141 14.25 16.65 15.12
C THR A 141 13.30 15.51 14.69
N PRO A 142 12.62 14.78 15.58
CA PRO A 142 11.72 13.70 15.17
C PRO A 142 10.44 14.19 14.47
N GLU A 143 10.04 13.49 13.41
CA GLU A 143 8.82 13.77 12.64
C GLU A 143 7.85 12.58 12.74
N ALA A 144 6.54 12.81 12.54
CA ALA A 144 5.48 11.79 12.66
C ALA A 144 5.46 10.76 11.52
N ASN A 145 6.60 10.48 10.91
CA ASN A 145 6.73 9.76 9.66
C ASN A 145 6.17 8.31 9.76
N LEU A 146 6.58 7.52 10.76
CA LEU A 146 6.10 6.14 10.95
C LEU A 146 4.63 6.10 11.40
N TYR A 147 4.20 7.10 12.16
CA TYR A 147 2.79 7.26 12.51
C TYR A 147 1.95 7.51 11.24
N ALA A 148 2.37 8.43 10.38
CA ALA A 148 1.69 8.74 9.12
C ALA A 148 1.65 7.54 8.16
N LEU A 149 2.74 6.77 8.06
CA LEU A 149 2.75 5.54 7.29
C LEU A 149 1.72 4.54 7.83
N HIS A 150 1.65 4.37 9.15
CA HIS A 150 0.64 3.51 9.78
C HIS A 150 -0.78 3.98 9.45
N GLN A 151 -1.08 5.27 9.64
CA GLN A 151 -2.41 5.81 9.39
C GLN A 151 -2.82 5.63 7.92
N ALA A 152 -1.91 5.95 6.98
CA ALA A 152 -2.15 5.75 5.56
C ALA A 152 -2.37 4.27 5.21
N ALA A 153 -1.59 3.35 5.77
CA ALA A 153 -1.68 1.93 5.46
C ALA A 153 -2.92 1.24 6.05
N THR A 154 -3.44 1.76 7.17
CA THR A 154 -4.47 1.10 7.98
C THR A 154 -5.84 1.79 7.93
N GLU A 155 -6.02 2.78 7.06
CA GLU A 155 -7.26 3.57 6.98
C GLU A 155 -7.55 4.30 8.31
N GLY A 156 -6.51 4.85 8.93
CA GLY A 156 -6.63 5.63 10.16
C GLY A 156 -6.84 4.83 11.44
N ALA A 157 -6.50 3.52 11.44
CA ALA A 157 -6.72 2.65 12.58
C ALA A 157 -5.79 2.96 13.76
N ASP A 158 -6.20 2.48 14.95
CA ASP A 158 -5.40 2.61 16.16
C ASP A 158 -4.06 1.89 16.04
N THR A 159 -3.00 2.57 16.47
CA THR A 159 -1.68 1.97 16.61
C THR A 159 -1.65 1.04 17.83
N ALA A 160 -0.86 -0.05 17.77
CA ALA A 160 -0.74 -1.01 18.87
C ALA A 160 -0.17 -0.42 20.18
N GLY A 161 0.45 0.77 20.12
CA GLY A 161 1.04 1.46 21.27
C GLY A 161 0.02 2.38 21.97
N PRO A 162 0.05 3.70 21.69
CA PRO A 162 -0.81 4.68 22.35
C PRO A 162 -2.32 4.43 22.15
N GLY A 163 -2.71 3.50 21.25
CA GLY A 163 -4.11 3.20 20.97
C GLY A 163 -4.81 4.35 20.25
N THR A 164 -4.05 5.17 19.53
CA THR A 164 -4.56 6.35 18.83
C THR A 164 -4.37 6.16 17.33
N GLY A 165 -5.48 6.25 16.59
CA GLY A 165 -5.53 6.46 15.16
C GLY A 165 -6.07 7.84 14.81
N SER A 166 -5.85 8.30 13.58
CA SER A 166 -6.46 9.52 13.07
C SER A 166 -7.96 9.33 12.79
N GLY A 167 -8.40 8.10 12.53
CA GLY A 167 -9.75 7.80 12.03
C GLY A 167 -9.99 8.26 10.60
N GLU A 168 -8.95 8.77 9.92
CA GLU A 168 -9.04 9.30 8.57
C GLU A 168 -8.77 8.21 7.53
N ALA A 169 -9.80 7.90 6.73
CA ALA A 169 -9.66 6.94 5.65
C ALA A 169 -8.81 7.53 4.52
N THR A 170 -7.81 6.78 4.09
CA THR A 170 -7.07 7.05 2.84
C THR A 170 -7.96 6.76 1.62
N GLY A 171 -8.83 5.74 1.74
CA GLY A 171 -9.80 5.36 0.72
C GLY A 171 -9.26 4.38 -0.31
N TRP A 172 -8.35 3.49 0.09
CA TRP A 172 -7.78 2.51 -0.84
C TRP A 172 -8.86 1.67 -1.51
N ARG A 173 -8.76 1.50 -2.83
CA ARG A 173 -9.69 0.67 -3.59
C ARG A 173 -9.37 -0.81 -3.37
N ALA A 174 -10.43 -1.61 -3.19
CA ALA A 174 -10.28 -3.03 -3.01
C ALA A 174 -9.60 -3.69 -4.24
N GLY A 175 -8.58 -4.51 -4.00
CA GLY A 175 -7.82 -5.18 -5.05
C GLY A 175 -6.80 -4.31 -5.78
N ALA A 176 -6.70 -3.01 -5.46
CA ALA A 176 -5.68 -2.15 -6.04
C ALA A 176 -4.29 -2.47 -5.46
N GLN A 177 -3.27 -2.38 -6.32
CA GLN A 177 -1.91 -2.24 -5.83
C GLN A 177 -1.77 -0.88 -5.15
N LYS A 178 -1.32 -0.88 -3.89
CA LYS A 178 -1.18 0.33 -3.09
C LYS A 178 0.28 0.78 -3.12
N VAL A 179 0.50 2.03 -3.52
CA VAL A 179 1.83 2.65 -3.62
C VAL A 179 1.82 3.95 -2.84
N ILE A 180 2.76 4.14 -1.92
CA ILE A 180 2.94 5.41 -1.20
C ILE A 180 4.20 6.09 -1.75
N LEU A 181 4.02 7.29 -2.30
CA LEU A 181 5.12 8.18 -2.69
C LEU A 181 5.40 9.09 -1.50
N TRP A 182 6.50 8.82 -0.81
CA TRP A 182 6.79 9.42 0.48
C TRP A 182 7.94 10.43 0.38
N PHE A 183 7.68 11.65 0.84
CA PHE A 183 8.66 12.73 0.95
C PHE A 183 8.86 13.09 2.43
N GLY A 184 10.10 12.99 2.90
CA GLY A 184 10.54 13.38 4.24
C GLY A 184 12.06 13.49 4.27
N ASP A 185 12.60 14.33 5.14
CA ASP A 185 14.04 14.58 5.24
C ASP A 185 14.65 14.27 6.61
N VAL A 186 13.82 13.87 7.58
CA VAL A 186 14.27 13.48 8.93
C VAL A 186 13.68 12.13 9.37
N PRO A 187 14.45 11.31 10.13
CA PRO A 187 13.91 10.11 10.78
C PRO A 187 12.86 10.44 11.85
N GLY A 188 12.11 9.41 12.23
CA GLY A 188 11.18 9.40 13.35
C GLY A 188 11.36 8.13 14.15
#